data_AF-A0A800JGJ7-F1
#
_entry.id   AF-A0A800JGJ7-F1
#
_cell.length_a   1.000
_cell.length_b   1.000
_cell.length_c   1.000
_cell.angle_alpha   90.00
_cell.angle_beta   90.00
_cell.angle_gamma   90.00
#
_symmetry.space_group_name_H-M   'P 1'
#
loop_
_entity.id
_entity.type
_entity.pdbx_description
1 polymer ?
#
loop_
_entity_poly.entity_id
_entity_poly.type
_entity_poly.pdbx_seq_one_letter_code
_entity_poly.pdbx_strand_id
1 'polypeptide(L)'
;MLYAKQTLPIMGFITICFLSASTPLPATVINNTRCPVEPTELAVSKYKSNYKGNTIYFCCKDCVSIFNDTPKPYLNTIADFNNIKSGQDNKSALQKIFDDTWNTVFSYPGISALLISCIGILLLRFVSSKFPNSRFTTKCTRKFSTPRSIQLLILCCLTAEVLHAHLSHSINAKDKELENKLHSTTFLEYGEPLIPSRSKGNPSLKSTFYRGNDERNPNLYNGGNYRTAEFYIDLCNNEGQSVNYDSQVSADNLFIRVTIKRSPNTAEYFWKKERMDGIYVTKNSGKFHWTKDTITDSVQLIETEHENSWKFRYPLINFHTDNHIMGIIYLCEKRKSDKGDLIGGRFHYAFQFNLEINDDTLDSMSNVWMGPLYRKRSLRIWEIPENEWLSPIPIPENQSKTPVRDSTLLGIKDYEDNTN
;
A
#
# COMPACT_ATOMS: atom_id res chain seq x y z
N MET A 1 -22.96 -31.42 -61.61
CA MET A 1 -23.03 -30.12 -60.90
C MET A 1 -23.59 -30.39 -59.52
N LEU A 2 -22.75 -30.80 -58.59
CA LEU A 2 -21.97 -30.00 -57.63
C LEU A 2 -22.73 -29.76 -56.32
N TYR A 3 -22.46 -30.68 -55.41
CA TYR A 3 -22.52 -30.59 -53.94
C TYR A 3 -21.86 -29.31 -53.40
N ALA A 4 -22.40 -28.74 -52.32
CA ALA A 4 -21.63 -28.36 -51.13
C ALA A 4 -22.54 -27.93 -49.96
N LYS A 5 -22.64 -28.81 -48.95
CA LYS A 5 -23.00 -28.46 -47.57
C LYS A 5 -21.82 -27.71 -46.95
N GLN A 6 -22.01 -26.48 -46.48
CA GLN A 6 -21.05 -25.83 -45.59
C GLN A 6 -21.40 -26.15 -44.14
N THR A 7 -20.85 -27.27 -43.66
CA THR A 7 -20.59 -27.48 -42.24
C THR A 7 -19.32 -26.73 -41.88
N LEU A 8 -19.43 -25.65 -41.10
CA LEU A 8 -18.26 -25.06 -40.43
C LEU A 8 -17.62 -26.14 -39.55
N PRO A 9 -16.33 -26.48 -39.71
CA PRO A 9 -15.68 -27.42 -38.83
C PRO A 9 -15.35 -26.74 -37.50
N ILE A 10 -15.82 -27.34 -36.41
CA ILE A 10 -15.42 -27.09 -35.02
C ILE A 10 -13.98 -27.61 -34.85
N MET A 11 -13.03 -26.96 -35.51
CA MET A 11 -11.61 -27.31 -35.48
C MET A 11 -10.71 -26.06 -35.43
N GLY A 12 -11.19 -25.01 -34.76
CA GLY A 12 -10.48 -23.74 -34.57
C GLY A 12 -10.12 -23.42 -33.11
N PHE A 13 -10.08 -24.42 -32.22
CA PHE A 13 -9.87 -24.19 -30.77
C PHE A 13 -8.72 -25.00 -30.13
N ILE A 14 -7.99 -25.84 -30.89
CA ILE A 14 -6.90 -26.68 -30.34
C ILE A 14 -5.52 -26.37 -30.98
N THR A 15 -5.44 -25.38 -31.87
CA THR A 15 -4.19 -25.02 -32.57
C THR A 15 -3.66 -23.63 -32.17
N ILE A 16 -3.73 -23.28 -30.88
CA ILE A 16 -3.09 -22.06 -30.31
C ILE A 16 -2.14 -22.46 -29.16
N CYS A 17 -1.46 -23.62 -29.27
CA CYS A 17 -0.45 -24.02 -28.27
C CYS A 17 0.93 -24.35 -28.85
N PHE A 18 1.17 -24.23 -30.16
CA PHE A 18 2.48 -24.57 -30.75
C PHE A 18 2.97 -23.64 -31.87
N LEU A 19 2.57 -22.37 -31.84
CA LEU A 19 3.21 -21.30 -32.63
C LEU A 19 3.65 -20.17 -31.69
N SER A 20 4.57 -20.48 -30.78
CA SER A 20 5.48 -19.48 -30.22
C SER A 20 6.48 -19.10 -31.33
N ALA A 21 5.98 -18.32 -32.28
CA ALA A 21 6.82 -17.45 -33.07
C ALA A 21 7.67 -16.63 -32.08
N SER A 22 8.97 -16.64 -32.32
CA SER A 22 9.97 -15.80 -31.67
C SER A 22 9.60 -14.33 -31.82
N THR A 23 8.73 -13.85 -30.92
CA THR A 23 8.55 -12.44 -30.65
C THR A 23 9.78 -11.98 -29.86
N PRO A 24 10.38 -10.83 -30.20
CA PRO A 24 11.36 -10.22 -29.31
C PRO A 24 10.69 -10.05 -27.95
N LEU A 25 11.36 -10.51 -26.89
CA LEU A 25 10.92 -10.38 -25.51
C LEU A 25 10.32 -8.98 -25.33
N PRO A 26 9.03 -8.85 -24.93
CA PRO A 26 8.48 -7.55 -24.61
C PRO A 26 9.37 -6.95 -23.54
N ALA A 27 9.79 -5.70 -23.76
CA ALA A 27 10.62 -4.98 -22.81
C ALA A 27 10.01 -5.13 -21.41
N THR A 28 10.75 -5.71 -20.48
CA THR A 28 10.31 -5.84 -19.09
C THR A 28 10.08 -4.43 -18.57
N VAL A 29 8.84 -4.12 -18.24
CA VAL A 29 8.48 -2.82 -17.68
C VAL A 29 9.09 -2.77 -16.30
N ILE A 30 10.15 -1.98 -16.12
CA ILE A 30 10.60 -1.61 -14.79
C ILE A 30 9.55 -0.61 -14.29
N ASN A 31 8.72 -1.05 -13.35
CA ASN A 31 7.68 -0.21 -12.77
C ASN A 31 8.29 0.75 -11.75
N ASN A 32 9.14 1.68 -12.20
CA ASN A 32 9.72 2.68 -11.32
C ASN A 32 8.66 3.74 -11.01
N THR A 33 8.29 3.88 -9.74
CA THR A 33 7.26 4.82 -9.27
C THR A 33 7.78 6.25 -9.20
N ARG A 34 9.11 6.43 -9.08
CA ARG A 34 9.78 7.74 -8.97
C ARG A 34 10.74 7.96 -10.13
N CYS A 35 10.95 9.23 -10.48
CA CYS A 35 11.87 9.60 -11.55
C CYS A 35 13.33 9.29 -11.13
N PRO A 36 14.11 8.53 -11.93
CA PRO A 36 15.50 8.21 -11.57
C PRO A 36 16.42 9.44 -11.53
N VAL A 37 16.08 10.48 -12.30
CA VAL A 37 16.82 11.75 -12.36
C VAL A 37 16.40 12.69 -11.22
N GLU A 38 15.12 12.66 -10.84
CA GLU A 38 14.56 13.46 -9.74
C GLU A 38 13.76 12.57 -8.77
N PRO A 39 14.42 11.88 -7.81
CA PRO A 39 13.78 10.85 -6.99
C PRO A 39 12.61 11.34 -6.12
N THR A 40 12.48 12.65 -5.92
CA THR A 40 11.36 13.27 -5.21
C THR A 40 10.08 13.35 -6.03
N GLU A 41 10.18 13.25 -7.37
CA GLU A 41 9.06 13.38 -8.29
C GLU A 41 8.53 12.02 -8.75
N LEU A 42 7.21 11.94 -8.97
CA LEU A 42 6.58 10.73 -9.49
C LEU A 42 6.92 10.55 -10.97
N ALA A 43 7.26 9.31 -11.34
CA ALA A 43 7.38 8.96 -12.73
C ALA A 43 5.98 8.81 -13.35
N VAL A 44 5.77 9.38 -14.52
CA VAL A 44 4.49 9.28 -15.24
C VAL A 44 4.69 8.51 -16.54
N SER A 45 3.68 7.70 -16.90
CA SER A 45 3.74 6.82 -18.07
C SER A 45 3.97 7.55 -19.41
N LYS A 46 3.66 8.86 -19.42
CA LYS A 46 3.85 9.78 -20.55
C LYS A 46 5.32 10.00 -20.92
N TYR A 47 6.22 10.05 -19.95
CA TYR A 47 7.63 10.32 -20.18
C TYR A 47 8.43 9.05 -19.88
N LYS A 48 8.98 8.42 -20.92
CA LYS A 48 9.64 7.12 -20.82
C LYS A 48 10.83 7.00 -21.75
N SER A 49 11.78 6.14 -21.38
CA SER A 49 12.91 5.74 -22.22
C SER A 49 13.13 4.24 -22.12
N ASN A 50 13.69 3.65 -23.18
CA ASN A 50 14.06 2.23 -23.22
C ASN A 50 15.57 2.10 -23.04
N TYR A 51 16.00 1.41 -21.99
CA TYR A 51 17.42 1.18 -21.69
C TYR A 51 17.67 -0.30 -21.39
N LYS A 52 18.57 -0.93 -22.16
CA LYS A 52 18.94 -2.36 -22.04
C LYS A 52 17.75 -3.32 -21.94
N GLY A 53 16.71 -3.09 -22.77
CA GLY A 53 15.52 -3.94 -22.82
C GLY A 53 14.48 -3.64 -21.73
N ASN A 54 14.67 -2.60 -20.92
CA ASN A 54 13.72 -2.18 -19.91
C ASN A 54 13.13 -0.81 -20.24
N THR A 55 11.82 -0.65 -20.01
CA THR A 55 11.16 0.66 -20.07
C THR A 55 11.25 1.33 -18.71
N ILE A 56 11.76 2.57 -18.69
CA ILE A 56 11.94 3.41 -17.51
C ILE A 56 11.07 4.66 -17.68
N TYR A 57 10.37 5.07 -16.62
CA TYR A 57 9.50 6.24 -16.60
C TYR A 57 10.12 7.44 -15.88
N PHE A 58 9.68 8.65 -16.22
CA PHE A 58 10.24 9.92 -15.73
C PHE A 58 9.12 10.91 -15.37
N CYS A 59 9.43 11.92 -14.55
CA CYS A 59 8.47 12.96 -14.17
C CYS A 59 8.17 13.95 -15.31
N CYS A 60 9.17 14.23 -16.17
CA CYS A 60 9.08 15.21 -17.23
C CYS A 60 9.92 14.82 -18.46
N LYS A 61 9.78 15.58 -19.55
CA LYS A 61 10.54 15.39 -20.79
C LYS A 61 12.04 15.65 -20.61
N ASP A 62 12.40 16.61 -19.76
CA ASP A 62 13.80 17.01 -19.59
C ASP A 62 14.60 15.90 -18.89
N CYS A 63 14.00 15.23 -17.90
CA CYS A 63 14.57 14.05 -17.27
C CYS A 63 14.81 12.89 -18.25
N VAL A 64 13.96 12.72 -19.27
CA VAL A 64 14.20 11.74 -20.34
C VAL A 64 15.45 12.10 -21.14
N SER A 65 15.63 13.38 -21.47
CA SER A 65 16.81 13.85 -22.19
C SER A 65 18.09 13.62 -21.38
N ILE A 66 18.09 14.09 -20.12
CA ILE A 66 19.22 13.94 -19.20
C ILE A 66 19.63 12.47 -19.05
N PHE A 67 18.66 11.58 -18.90
CA PHE A 67 18.91 10.15 -18.78
C PHE A 67 19.46 9.53 -20.07
N ASN A 68 18.93 9.91 -21.25
CA ASN A 68 19.40 9.39 -22.53
C ASN A 68 20.83 9.84 -22.85
N ASP A 69 21.18 11.06 -22.44
CA ASP A 69 22.50 11.63 -22.66
C ASP A 69 23.55 10.96 -21.75
N THR A 70 23.22 10.73 -20.48
CA THR A 70 24.16 10.13 -19.52
C THR A 70 23.43 9.18 -18.53
N PRO A 71 23.15 7.93 -18.90
CA PRO A 71 22.32 7.03 -18.08
C PRO A 71 23.04 6.45 -16.87
N LYS A 72 24.37 6.24 -16.95
CA LYS A 72 25.21 5.56 -15.94
C LYS A 72 24.99 6.04 -14.48
N PRO A 73 25.01 7.36 -14.16
CA PRO A 73 24.83 7.82 -12.78
C PRO A 73 23.46 7.50 -12.18
N TYR A 74 22.43 7.33 -13.01
CA TYR A 74 21.05 7.07 -12.57
C TYR A 74 20.73 5.57 -12.44
N LEU A 75 21.67 4.69 -12.80
CA LEU A 75 21.45 3.24 -12.75
C LEU A 75 21.38 2.69 -11.32
N ASN A 76 22.08 3.32 -10.36
CA ASN A 76 22.03 2.91 -8.95
C ASN A 76 20.64 3.15 -8.35
N THR A 77 20.02 4.30 -8.68
CA THR A 77 18.64 4.61 -8.31
C THR A 77 17.65 3.58 -8.87
N ILE A 78 17.96 2.97 -10.03
CA ILE A 78 17.13 1.92 -10.65
C ILE A 78 17.41 0.54 -10.03
N ALA A 79 18.65 0.28 -9.59
CA ALA A 79 19.07 -0.98 -8.99
C ALA A 79 18.52 -1.18 -7.57
N ASP A 80 18.38 -0.11 -6.78
CA ASP A 80 17.79 -0.16 -5.44
C ASP A 80 16.33 -0.65 -5.45
N PHE A 81 15.61 -0.47 -6.56
CA PHE A 81 14.26 -1.03 -6.74
C PHE A 81 14.23 -2.53 -7.10
N ASN A 82 15.32 -3.08 -7.64
CA ASN A 82 15.40 -4.50 -7.98
C ASN A 82 15.70 -5.37 -6.75
N ASN A 83 16.34 -4.84 -5.71
CA ASN A 83 16.66 -5.57 -4.49
C ASN A 83 15.47 -5.77 -3.53
N ILE A 84 14.37 -5.02 -3.68
CA ILE A 84 13.14 -5.24 -2.90
C ILE A 84 12.38 -6.49 -3.40
N LYS A 85 12.65 -6.96 -4.63
CA LYS A 85 12.08 -8.23 -5.15
C LYS A 85 12.99 -9.45 -4.96
N SER A 86 14.29 -9.27 -4.75
CA SER A 86 15.24 -10.39 -4.70
C SER A 86 15.20 -11.20 -3.39
N GLY A 87 14.50 -10.72 -2.36
CA GLY A 87 14.24 -11.50 -1.14
C GLY A 87 13.26 -12.68 -1.33
N GLN A 88 12.62 -12.79 -2.49
CA GLN A 88 11.55 -13.78 -2.72
C GLN A 88 11.80 -14.75 -3.89
N ASP A 89 12.97 -14.72 -4.54
CA ASP A 89 13.10 -15.23 -5.90
C ASP A 89 14.31 -16.15 -6.16
N ASN A 90 14.49 -17.17 -5.30
CA ASN A 90 15.35 -18.33 -5.56
C ASN A 90 14.60 -19.46 -6.32
N LYS A 91 13.65 -19.12 -7.20
CA LYS A 91 12.88 -20.10 -7.98
C LYS A 91 13.46 -20.23 -9.38
N SER A 92 13.70 -21.47 -9.82
CA SER A 92 14.13 -21.76 -11.18
C SER A 92 13.12 -21.24 -12.20
N ALA A 93 13.55 -20.94 -13.43
CA ALA A 93 12.65 -20.45 -14.49
C ALA A 93 11.46 -21.39 -14.74
N LEU A 94 11.67 -22.71 -14.62
CA LEU A 94 10.60 -23.71 -14.71
C LEU A 94 9.60 -23.59 -13.57
N GLN A 95 10.06 -23.28 -12.37
CA GLN A 95 9.22 -23.13 -11.19
C GLN A 95 8.41 -21.84 -11.23
N LYS A 96 8.96 -20.76 -11.80
CA LYS A 96 8.19 -19.55 -12.09
C LYS A 96 7.10 -19.81 -13.13
N ILE A 97 7.43 -20.49 -14.22
CA ILE A 97 6.45 -20.88 -15.24
C ILE A 97 5.37 -21.78 -14.63
N PHE A 98 5.75 -22.74 -13.77
CA PHE A 98 4.80 -23.60 -13.08
C PHE A 98 3.89 -22.80 -12.14
N ASP A 99 4.44 -21.96 -11.28
CA ASP A 99 3.68 -21.15 -10.33
C ASP A 99 2.75 -20.17 -11.05
N ASP A 100 3.21 -19.49 -12.11
CA ASP A 100 2.39 -18.58 -12.92
C ASP A 100 1.26 -19.34 -13.62
N THR A 101 1.56 -20.52 -14.19
CA THR A 101 0.55 -21.36 -14.84
C THR A 101 -0.46 -21.88 -13.82
N TRP A 102 0.01 -22.33 -12.66
CA TRP A 102 -0.83 -22.83 -11.57
C TRP A 102 -1.73 -21.73 -11.03
N ASN A 103 -1.17 -20.58 -10.67
CA ASN A 103 -1.92 -19.42 -10.18
C ASN A 103 -2.92 -18.92 -11.21
N THR A 104 -2.55 -18.89 -12.50
CA THR A 104 -3.48 -18.51 -13.58
C THR A 104 -4.64 -19.48 -13.69
N VAL A 105 -4.37 -20.79 -13.71
CA VAL A 105 -5.41 -21.83 -13.80
C VAL A 105 -6.39 -21.71 -12.62
N PHE A 106 -5.89 -21.52 -11.40
CA PHE A 106 -6.71 -21.40 -10.19
C PHE A 106 -7.33 -20.02 -9.95
N SER A 107 -6.90 -18.99 -10.68
CA SER A 107 -7.56 -17.68 -10.68
C SER A 107 -8.90 -17.68 -11.44
N TYR A 108 -9.12 -18.70 -12.26
CA TYR A 108 -10.33 -18.89 -13.08
C TYR A 108 -10.97 -20.25 -12.74
N PRO A 109 -11.89 -20.30 -11.75
CA PRO A 109 -12.42 -21.55 -11.22
C PRO A 109 -13.15 -22.40 -12.27
N GLY A 110 -13.73 -21.79 -13.30
CA GLY A 110 -14.33 -22.48 -14.44
C GLY A 110 -13.29 -23.16 -15.33
N ILE A 111 -12.16 -22.49 -15.59
CA ILE A 111 -11.03 -23.07 -16.35
C ILE A 111 -10.36 -24.21 -15.56
N SER A 112 -10.16 -24.03 -14.26
CA SER A 112 -9.70 -25.09 -13.34
C SER A 112 -10.60 -26.32 -13.39
N ALA A 113 -11.92 -26.13 -13.26
CA ALA A 113 -12.89 -27.22 -13.29
C ALA A 113 -12.87 -27.96 -14.64
N LEU A 114 -12.71 -27.23 -15.76
CA LEU A 114 -12.57 -27.83 -17.09
C LEU A 114 -11.30 -28.65 -17.23
N LEU A 115 -10.17 -28.11 -16.80
CA LEU A 115 -8.87 -28.76 -16.92
C LEU A 115 -8.82 -30.05 -16.08
N ILE A 116 -9.30 -30.00 -14.84
CA ILE A 116 -9.41 -31.18 -13.96
C ILE A 116 -10.37 -32.22 -14.56
N SER A 117 -11.52 -31.79 -15.09
CA SER A 117 -12.48 -32.70 -15.73
C SER A 117 -11.92 -33.35 -16.99
N CYS A 118 -11.19 -32.60 -17.82
CA CYS A 118 -10.52 -33.11 -19.02
C CYS A 118 -9.42 -34.14 -18.66
N ILE A 119 -8.59 -33.85 -17.66
CA ILE A 119 -7.56 -34.78 -17.16
C ILE A 119 -8.23 -36.05 -16.61
N GLY A 120 -9.29 -35.91 -15.82
CA GLY A 120 -10.08 -37.04 -15.31
C GLY A 120 -10.64 -37.92 -16.42
N ILE A 121 -11.18 -37.33 -17.49
CA ILE A 121 -11.68 -38.07 -18.66
C ILE A 121 -10.55 -38.78 -19.41
N LEU A 122 -9.38 -38.14 -19.57
CA LEU A 122 -8.20 -38.74 -20.22
C LEU A 122 -7.64 -39.92 -19.42
N LEU A 123 -7.52 -39.77 -18.10
CA LEU A 123 -7.09 -40.85 -17.20
C LEU A 123 -8.07 -42.02 -17.22
N LEU A 124 -9.37 -41.73 -17.16
CA LEU A 124 -10.42 -42.75 -17.27
C LEU A 124 -10.36 -43.49 -18.61
N ARG A 125 -10.06 -42.80 -19.73
CA ARG A 125 -9.84 -43.43 -21.04
C ARG A 125 -8.57 -44.29 -21.07
N PHE A 126 -7.47 -43.81 -20.50
CA PHE A 126 -6.21 -44.55 -20.42
C PHE A 126 -6.36 -45.84 -19.59
N VAL A 127 -6.98 -45.76 -18.42
CA VAL A 127 -7.26 -46.92 -17.54
C VAL A 127 -8.20 -47.91 -18.26
N SER A 128 -9.23 -47.42 -18.95
CA SER A 128 -10.15 -48.28 -19.70
C SER A 128 -9.46 -49.01 -20.87
N SER A 129 -8.45 -48.39 -21.49
CA SER A 129 -7.64 -49.00 -22.55
C SER A 129 -6.68 -50.08 -22.00
N LYS A 130 -6.09 -49.85 -20.83
CA LYS A 130 -5.18 -50.79 -20.16
C LYS A 130 -5.92 -51.97 -19.49
N PHE A 131 -7.17 -51.79 -19.07
CA PHE A 131 -7.95 -52.79 -18.32
C PHE A 131 -9.35 -53.01 -18.92
N PRO A 132 -9.47 -53.68 -20.07
CA PRO A 132 -10.72 -53.81 -20.82
C PRO A 132 -11.81 -54.65 -20.12
N ASN A 133 -11.46 -55.50 -19.16
CA ASN A 133 -12.40 -56.40 -18.47
C ASN A 133 -13.09 -55.79 -17.22
N SER A 134 -12.85 -54.52 -16.91
CA SER A 134 -13.53 -53.84 -15.79
C SER A 134 -14.95 -53.39 -16.21
N ARG A 135 -15.98 -54.01 -15.62
CA ARG A 135 -17.40 -53.63 -15.81
C ARG A 135 -17.72 -52.22 -15.33
N PHE A 136 -16.95 -51.68 -14.39
CA PHE A 136 -17.22 -50.38 -13.76
C PHE A 136 -16.74 -49.22 -14.63
N THR A 137 -15.57 -49.35 -15.27
CA THR A 137 -14.98 -48.27 -16.09
C THR A 137 -15.72 -48.05 -17.40
N THR A 138 -16.27 -49.09 -18.03
CA THR A 138 -16.86 -49.02 -19.38
C THR A 138 -18.23 -48.32 -19.47
N LYS A 139 -19.07 -48.36 -18.43
CA LYS A 139 -20.37 -47.66 -18.43
C LYS A 139 -20.25 -46.17 -18.11
N CYS A 140 -19.41 -45.82 -17.13
CA CYS A 140 -19.24 -44.43 -16.69
C CYS A 140 -18.49 -43.60 -17.74
N THR A 141 -17.39 -44.12 -18.29
CA THR A 141 -16.61 -43.45 -19.35
C THR A 141 -17.47 -43.14 -20.58
N ARG A 142 -18.29 -44.10 -21.04
CA ARG A 142 -19.11 -43.96 -22.24
C ARG A 142 -20.22 -42.91 -22.10
N LYS A 143 -20.75 -42.72 -20.88
CA LYS A 143 -21.81 -41.73 -20.60
C LYS A 143 -21.24 -40.31 -20.48
N PHE A 144 -20.09 -40.14 -19.82
CA PHE A 144 -19.44 -38.84 -19.65
C PHE A 144 -18.64 -38.38 -20.87
N SER A 145 -18.27 -39.29 -21.77
CA SER A 145 -17.55 -38.96 -23.00
C SER A 145 -18.45 -38.66 -24.20
N THR A 146 -19.77 -38.53 -24.02
CA THR A 146 -20.64 -38.14 -25.13
C THR A 146 -20.42 -36.66 -25.48
N PRO A 147 -20.53 -36.26 -26.76
CA PRO A 147 -20.42 -34.85 -27.15
C PRO A 147 -21.36 -33.93 -26.37
N ARG A 148 -22.57 -34.41 -26.04
CA ARG A 148 -23.57 -33.66 -25.27
C ARG A 148 -23.16 -33.46 -23.81
N SER A 149 -22.56 -34.46 -23.16
CA SER A 149 -22.04 -34.34 -21.80
C SER A 149 -20.85 -33.38 -21.73
N ILE A 150 -19.95 -33.43 -22.72
CA ILE A 150 -18.82 -32.49 -22.82
C ILE A 150 -19.34 -31.07 -23.07
N GLN A 151 -20.31 -30.89 -23.96
CA GLN A 151 -20.92 -29.59 -24.22
C GLN A 151 -21.60 -29.00 -22.98
N LEU A 152 -22.32 -29.82 -22.21
CA LEU A 152 -22.96 -29.39 -20.96
C LEU A 152 -21.92 -29.00 -19.90
N LEU A 153 -20.84 -29.77 -19.77
CA LEU A 153 -19.73 -29.45 -18.87
C LEU A 153 -19.07 -28.12 -19.25
N ILE A 154 -18.79 -27.91 -20.54
CA ILE A 154 -18.25 -26.64 -21.06
C ILE A 154 -19.19 -25.49 -20.74
N LEU A 155 -20.49 -25.64 -20.98
CA LEU A 155 -21.47 -24.62 -20.67
C LEU A 155 -21.50 -24.31 -19.16
N CYS A 156 -21.52 -25.33 -18.29
CA CYS A 156 -21.50 -25.16 -16.85
C CYS A 156 -20.24 -24.41 -16.38
N CYS A 157 -19.07 -24.79 -16.88
CA CYS A 157 -17.83 -24.13 -16.51
C CYS A 157 -17.75 -22.69 -17.02
N LEU A 158 -18.21 -22.40 -18.23
CA LEU A 158 -18.33 -21.03 -18.74
C LEU A 158 -19.30 -20.20 -17.89
N THR A 159 -20.46 -20.76 -17.50
CA THR A 159 -21.39 -20.05 -16.60
C THR A 159 -20.79 -19.80 -15.22
N ALA A 160 -20.05 -20.75 -14.66
CA ALA A 160 -19.34 -20.58 -13.40
C ALA A 160 -18.25 -19.49 -13.50
N GLU A 161 -17.55 -19.42 -14.63
CA GLU A 161 -16.53 -18.40 -14.87
C GLU A 161 -17.14 -17.01 -15.00
N VAL A 162 -18.22 -16.87 -15.75
CA VAL A 162 -18.96 -15.59 -15.86
C VAL A 162 -19.49 -15.15 -14.50
N LEU A 163 -20.03 -16.08 -13.70
CA LEU A 163 -20.51 -15.79 -12.36
C LEU A 163 -19.37 -15.38 -11.42
N HIS A 164 -18.24 -16.08 -11.45
CA HIS A 164 -17.05 -15.74 -10.67
C HIS A 164 -16.50 -14.36 -11.06
N ALA A 165 -16.37 -14.07 -12.35
CA ALA A 165 -15.92 -12.77 -12.84
C ALA A 165 -16.86 -11.65 -12.39
N HIS A 166 -18.18 -11.86 -12.47
CA HIS A 166 -19.16 -10.88 -12.01
C HIS A 166 -19.10 -10.65 -10.49
N LEU A 167 -18.97 -11.72 -9.70
CA LEU A 167 -18.84 -11.63 -8.24
C LEU A 167 -17.53 -10.94 -7.84
N SER A 168 -16.41 -11.34 -8.44
CA SER A 168 -15.09 -10.75 -8.21
C SER A 168 -15.09 -9.26 -8.57
N HIS A 169 -15.67 -8.90 -9.72
CA HIS A 169 -15.83 -7.50 -10.11
C HIS A 169 -16.69 -6.72 -9.10
N SER A 170 -17.80 -7.30 -8.64
CA SER A 170 -18.67 -6.67 -7.63
C SER A 170 -17.96 -6.45 -6.30
N ILE A 171 -17.19 -7.44 -5.83
CA ILE A 171 -16.38 -7.34 -4.60
C ILE A 171 -15.31 -6.26 -4.77
N ASN A 172 -14.55 -6.28 -5.87
CA ASN A 172 -13.52 -5.28 -6.16
C ASN A 172 -14.09 -3.86 -6.26
N ALA A 173 -15.28 -3.70 -6.83
CA ALA A 173 -15.96 -2.41 -6.89
C ALA A 173 -16.31 -1.88 -5.50
N LYS A 174 -16.86 -2.74 -4.62
CA LYS A 174 -17.17 -2.39 -3.23
C LYS A 174 -15.91 -2.06 -2.43
N ASP A 175 -14.85 -2.82 -2.62
CA ASP A 175 -13.56 -2.59 -1.96
C ASP A 175 -12.96 -1.26 -2.40
N LYS A 176 -13.02 -0.95 -3.69
CA LYS A 176 -12.56 0.34 -4.22
C LYS A 176 -13.38 1.50 -3.69
N GLU A 177 -14.70 1.35 -3.55
CA GLU A 177 -15.56 2.35 -2.93
C GLU A 177 -15.19 2.58 -1.46
N LEU A 178 -15.02 1.49 -0.70
CA LEU A 178 -14.61 1.55 0.71
C LEU A 178 -13.22 2.16 0.88
N GLU A 179 -12.26 1.77 0.03
CA GLU A 179 -10.91 2.33 0.01
C GLU A 179 -10.95 3.84 -0.25
N ASN A 180 -11.73 4.29 -1.25
CA ASN A 180 -11.90 5.72 -1.50
C ASN A 180 -12.54 6.44 -0.31
N LYS A 181 -13.52 5.83 0.36
CA LYS A 181 -14.19 6.40 1.54
C LYS A 181 -13.25 6.51 2.75
N LEU A 182 -12.41 5.51 2.98
CA LEU A 182 -11.48 5.48 4.10
C LEU A 182 -10.24 6.35 3.84
N HIS A 183 -9.67 6.27 2.66
CA HIS A 183 -8.30 6.71 2.39
C HIS A 183 -8.18 7.81 1.34
N SER A 184 -9.25 8.14 0.63
CA SER A 184 -9.24 9.12 -0.45
C SER A 184 -8.16 8.82 -1.51
N THR A 185 -7.04 9.56 -1.52
CA THR A 185 -5.90 9.34 -2.43
C THR A 185 -4.64 8.79 -1.76
N THR A 186 -4.70 8.44 -0.47
CA THR A 186 -3.54 7.99 0.33
C THR A 186 -2.72 6.89 -0.36
N PHE A 187 -3.35 5.76 -0.72
CA PHE A 187 -2.64 4.65 -1.38
C PHE A 187 -2.17 4.96 -2.81
N LEU A 188 -2.85 5.88 -3.49
CA LEU A 188 -2.42 6.36 -4.80
C LEU A 188 -1.15 7.23 -4.69
N GLU A 189 -1.02 8.01 -3.61
CA GLU A 189 0.06 8.99 -3.43
C GLU A 189 1.29 8.38 -2.73
N TYR A 190 1.09 7.47 -1.76
CA TYR A 190 2.14 6.94 -0.90
C TYR A 190 2.48 5.46 -1.14
N GLY A 191 1.70 4.76 -1.98
CA GLY A 191 1.97 3.38 -2.38
C GLY A 191 1.54 2.30 -1.38
N GLU A 192 1.98 1.07 -1.64
CA GLU A 192 1.72 -0.13 -0.83
C GLU A 192 3.03 -0.93 -0.66
N PRO A 193 3.66 -0.94 0.54
CA PRO A 193 3.21 -0.27 1.77
C PRO A 193 3.29 1.27 1.66
N LEU A 194 2.56 1.95 2.56
CA LEU A 194 2.58 3.42 2.64
C LEU A 194 3.95 3.88 3.14
N ILE A 195 4.69 4.62 2.32
CA ILE A 195 6.03 5.12 2.66
C ILE A 195 5.99 6.66 2.71
N PRO A 196 6.29 7.29 3.86
CA PRO A 196 6.34 8.74 3.96
C PRO A 196 7.53 9.30 3.17
N SER A 197 7.38 10.53 2.66
CA SER A 197 8.51 11.28 2.10
C SER A 197 9.62 11.44 3.13
N ARG A 198 10.88 11.24 2.71
CA ARG A 198 12.04 11.44 3.58
C ARG A 198 12.24 12.94 3.84
N SER A 199 12.37 13.32 5.10
CA SER A 199 12.78 14.68 5.46
C SER A 199 14.15 15.01 4.88
N LYS A 200 14.34 16.22 4.36
CA LYS A 200 15.62 16.71 3.81
C LYS A 200 16.66 17.04 4.90
N GLY A 201 16.32 16.86 6.17
CA GLY A 201 17.21 17.14 7.30
C GLY A 201 18.29 16.08 7.51
N ASN A 202 19.26 16.40 8.39
CA ASN A 202 20.27 15.46 8.85
C ASN A 202 19.64 14.31 9.66
N PRO A 203 20.29 13.13 9.68
CA PRO A 203 19.89 12.03 10.55
C PRO A 203 19.73 12.49 12.01
N SER A 204 18.62 12.11 12.63
CA SER A 204 18.36 12.40 14.02
C SER A 204 17.57 11.28 14.70
N LEU A 205 17.92 10.99 15.95
CA LEU A 205 17.15 10.13 16.84
C LEU A 205 16.04 10.89 17.58
N LYS A 206 16.04 12.22 17.47
CA LYS A 206 15.13 13.15 18.15
C LYS A 206 14.68 14.25 17.19
N SER A 207 13.39 14.46 17.06
CA SER A 207 12.87 15.45 16.13
C SER A 207 11.56 16.07 16.61
N THR A 208 11.33 17.31 16.20
CA THR A 208 10.07 18.01 16.42
C THR A 208 9.47 18.34 15.06
N PHE A 209 8.19 18.00 14.88
CA PHE A 209 7.42 18.39 13.71
C PHE A 209 6.22 19.24 14.12
N TYR A 210 5.93 20.23 13.30
CA TYR A 210 4.86 21.20 13.47
C TYR A 210 3.79 20.92 12.42
N ARG A 211 2.55 20.73 12.85
CA ARG A 211 1.41 20.44 11.98
C ARG A 211 0.54 21.68 11.83
N GLY A 212 0.36 22.14 10.60
CA GLY A 212 -0.52 23.27 10.25
C GLY A 212 -1.97 22.85 10.04
N ASN A 213 -2.87 23.81 9.87
CA ASN A 213 -4.28 23.50 9.60
C ASN A 213 -4.48 22.82 8.24
N ASP A 214 -5.50 21.96 8.11
CA ASP A 214 -5.85 21.28 6.86
C ASP A 214 -6.61 22.18 5.87
N GLU A 215 -6.98 23.39 6.30
CA GLU A 215 -7.83 24.29 5.52
C GLU A 215 -7.12 25.61 5.25
N ARG A 216 -7.42 26.21 4.09
CA ARG A 216 -7.01 27.57 3.72
C ARG A 216 -8.22 28.32 3.21
N ASN A 217 -8.55 29.41 3.89
CA ASN A 217 -9.70 30.25 3.57
C ASN A 217 -9.49 31.62 4.26
N PRO A 218 -9.72 32.76 3.57
CA PRO A 218 -9.67 34.09 4.18
C PRO A 218 -10.52 34.26 5.44
N ASN A 219 -11.56 33.44 5.62
CA ASN A 219 -12.41 33.44 6.82
C ASN A 219 -11.76 32.76 8.03
N LEU A 220 -10.67 32.01 7.85
CA LEU A 220 -9.95 31.35 8.95
C LEU A 220 -8.91 32.30 9.56
N TYR A 221 -8.55 32.07 10.82
CA TYR A 221 -7.46 32.79 11.45
C TYR A 221 -6.17 32.68 10.61
N ASN A 222 -5.53 33.80 10.30
CA ASN A 222 -4.36 33.89 9.41
C ASN A 222 -4.54 33.12 8.08
N GLY A 223 -5.76 33.12 7.52
CA GLY A 223 -6.07 32.38 6.30
C GLY A 223 -5.99 30.85 6.45
N GLY A 224 -5.90 30.33 7.68
CA GLY A 224 -5.64 28.92 7.98
C GLY A 224 -4.15 28.59 8.17
N ASN A 225 -3.24 29.53 7.93
CA ASN A 225 -1.80 29.30 8.09
C ASN A 225 -1.36 29.48 9.55
N TYR A 226 -1.69 28.49 10.38
CA TYR A 226 -1.23 28.42 11.76
C TYR A 226 -1.03 26.97 12.21
N ARG A 227 -0.16 26.82 13.19
CA ARG A 227 0.16 25.55 13.84
C ARG A 227 -1.01 25.10 14.72
N THR A 228 -1.35 23.83 14.62
CA THR A 228 -2.44 23.17 15.35
C THR A 228 -1.95 22.06 16.27
N ALA A 229 -0.83 21.42 15.93
CA ALA A 229 -0.21 20.41 16.77
C ALA A 229 1.31 20.42 16.65
N GLU A 230 1.98 19.89 17.67
CA GLU A 230 3.40 19.61 17.72
C GLU A 230 3.61 18.13 17.99
N PHE A 231 4.53 17.50 17.26
CA PHE A 231 4.94 16.12 17.44
C PHE A 231 6.39 16.11 17.91
N TYR A 232 6.62 15.62 19.12
CA TYR A 232 7.94 15.40 19.69
C TYR A 232 8.24 13.92 19.60
N ILE A 233 9.25 13.57 18.82
CA ILE A 233 9.63 12.19 18.51
C ILE A 233 11.00 11.93 19.08
N ASP A 234 11.15 10.84 19.83
CA ASP A 234 12.45 10.39 20.29
C ASP A 234 12.57 8.86 20.38
N LEU A 235 13.76 8.36 20.04
CA LEU A 235 14.16 6.99 20.33
C LEU A 235 14.50 6.86 21.82
N CYS A 236 13.96 5.86 22.48
CA CYS A 236 14.11 5.66 23.93
C CYS A 236 14.49 4.22 24.27
N ASN A 237 15.18 4.04 25.39
CA ASN A 237 15.42 2.75 26.02
C ASN A 237 14.25 2.35 26.94
N ASN A 238 14.20 1.09 27.39
CA ASN A 238 13.13 0.56 28.27
C ASN A 238 12.92 1.34 29.59
N GLU A 239 13.95 2.02 30.10
CA GLU A 239 13.88 2.90 31.27
C GLU A 239 13.14 4.22 31.00
N GLY A 240 12.83 4.52 29.74
CA GLY A 240 12.14 5.74 29.35
C GLY A 240 13.06 6.92 29.04
N GLN A 241 14.37 6.68 29.00
CA GLN A 241 15.37 7.69 28.71
C GLN A 241 15.61 7.77 27.20
N SER A 242 15.76 8.99 26.70
CA SER A 242 16.00 9.21 25.29
C SER A 242 17.45 8.87 24.93
N VAL A 243 17.62 8.08 23.89
CA VAL A 243 18.90 7.54 23.42
C VAL A 243 19.65 8.57 22.58
N ASN A 244 20.97 8.58 22.70
CA ASN A 244 21.90 9.33 21.83
C ASN A 244 22.78 8.33 21.06
N TYR A 245 23.51 8.78 20.04
CA TYR A 245 24.35 7.89 19.22
C TYR A 245 25.45 7.16 20.01
N ASP A 246 25.99 7.82 21.04
CA ASP A 246 27.01 7.29 21.95
C ASP A 246 26.45 6.41 23.09
N SER A 247 25.13 6.27 23.16
CA SER A 247 24.50 5.45 24.19
C SER A 247 24.68 3.96 23.90
N GLN A 248 24.92 3.19 24.94
CA GLN A 248 24.88 1.73 24.86
C GLN A 248 23.43 1.28 24.67
N VAL A 249 23.16 0.53 23.60
CA VAL A 249 21.83 0.09 23.21
C VAL A 249 21.79 -1.41 23.01
N SER A 250 20.62 -1.99 23.27
CA SER A 250 20.28 -3.35 22.88
C SER A 250 19.02 -3.28 22.02
N ALA A 251 19.01 -4.02 20.91
CA ALA A 251 17.92 -3.99 19.94
C ALA A 251 16.55 -4.28 20.56
N ASP A 252 16.50 -5.18 21.54
CA ASP A 252 15.27 -5.59 22.23
C ASP A 252 14.74 -4.51 23.19
N ASN A 253 15.55 -3.51 23.51
CA ASN A 253 15.27 -2.50 24.54
C ASN A 253 14.86 -1.13 23.98
N LEU A 254 14.61 -1.04 22.67
CA LEU A 254 14.30 0.23 22.01
C LEU A 254 12.81 0.38 21.69
N PHE A 255 12.30 1.60 21.87
CA PHE A 255 10.98 2.00 21.38
C PHE A 255 11.00 3.44 20.85
N ILE A 256 10.10 3.73 19.93
CA ILE A 256 9.80 5.11 19.54
C ILE A 256 8.77 5.66 20.49
N ARG A 257 9.06 6.83 21.05
CA ARG A 257 8.10 7.63 21.79
C ARG A 257 7.71 8.84 20.95
N VAL A 258 6.41 9.10 20.92
CA VAL A 258 5.88 10.31 20.31
C VAL A 258 4.93 10.97 21.28
N THR A 259 5.17 12.25 21.55
CA THR A 259 4.27 13.11 22.30
C THR A 259 3.66 14.11 21.34
N ILE A 260 2.33 14.13 21.28
CA ILE A 260 1.55 15.03 20.45
C ILE A 260 0.95 16.09 21.39
N LYS A 261 1.19 17.36 21.10
CA LYS A 261 0.70 18.49 21.89
C LYS A 261 -0.19 19.38 21.04
N ARG A 262 -1.36 19.74 21.56
CA ARG A 262 -2.23 20.73 20.93
C ARG A 262 -1.60 22.11 21.02
N SER A 263 -1.60 22.84 19.90
CA SER A 263 -1.19 24.25 19.93
C SER A 263 -2.28 25.13 20.55
N PRO A 264 -1.91 26.21 21.25
CA PRO A 264 -2.85 27.17 21.82
C PRO A 264 -3.86 27.69 20.78
N ASN A 265 -5.06 28.05 21.24
CA ASN A 265 -6.10 28.69 20.43
C ASN A 265 -6.50 27.91 19.16
N THR A 266 -6.50 26.58 19.23
CA THR A 266 -6.93 25.69 18.14
C THR A 266 -8.17 24.91 18.54
N ALA A 267 -8.84 24.28 17.57
CA ALA A 267 -10.06 23.52 17.78
C ALA A 267 -9.90 22.42 18.85
N GLU A 268 -10.53 22.59 20.01
CA GLU A 268 -10.56 21.60 21.10
C GLU A 268 -11.30 20.32 20.70
N TYR A 269 -12.24 20.44 19.76
CA TYR A 269 -13.08 19.35 19.27
C TYR A 269 -12.30 18.08 18.88
N PHE A 270 -11.16 18.23 18.20
CA PHE A 270 -10.35 17.10 17.73
C PHE A 270 -9.57 16.41 18.84
N TRP A 271 -9.49 17.02 20.01
CA TRP A 271 -8.67 16.59 21.14
C TRP A 271 -9.50 16.11 22.32
N LYS A 272 -10.82 16.02 22.16
CA LYS A 272 -11.68 15.36 23.14
C LYS A 272 -11.25 13.92 23.31
N LYS A 273 -11.26 13.43 24.55
CA LYS A 273 -10.88 12.04 24.88
C LYS A 273 -11.59 11.02 23.99
N GLU A 274 -12.89 11.17 23.76
CA GLU A 274 -13.69 10.28 22.91
C GLU A 274 -13.18 10.18 21.46
N ARG A 275 -12.60 11.26 20.92
CA ARG A 275 -11.98 11.29 19.59
C ARG A 275 -10.60 10.65 19.64
N MET A 276 -9.80 10.99 20.66
CA MET A 276 -8.45 10.47 20.86
C MET A 276 -8.42 8.96 21.16
N ASP A 277 -9.46 8.43 21.80
CA ASP A 277 -9.68 6.97 22.00
C ASP A 277 -9.87 6.23 20.65
N GLY A 278 -10.14 6.95 19.56
CA GLY A 278 -10.18 6.44 18.20
C GLY A 278 -8.83 6.41 17.49
N ILE A 279 -7.77 7.01 18.07
CA ILE A 279 -6.45 7.12 17.46
C ILE A 279 -5.53 6.01 17.99
N TYR A 280 -4.84 5.33 17.07
CA TYR A 280 -3.99 4.20 17.41
C TYR A 280 -2.76 4.12 16.51
N VAL A 281 -1.75 3.39 16.97
CA VAL A 281 -0.50 3.14 16.24
C VAL A 281 -0.35 1.67 15.92
N THR A 282 0.09 1.32 14.71
CA THR A 282 0.32 -0.07 14.28
C THR A 282 1.42 -0.13 13.22
N LYS A 283 2.06 -1.29 13.07
CA LYS A 283 2.95 -1.60 11.93
C LYS A 283 2.20 -2.14 10.71
N ASN A 284 0.91 -2.45 10.86
CA ASN A 284 0.09 -2.98 9.77
C ASN A 284 -0.16 -1.88 8.72
N SER A 285 0.17 -2.17 7.46
CA SER A 285 0.00 -1.27 6.31
C SER A 285 -1.24 -1.61 5.47
N GLY A 286 -2.12 -2.47 5.97
CA GLY A 286 -3.31 -2.96 5.28
C GLY A 286 -4.35 -1.86 5.06
N LYS A 287 -5.11 -1.97 3.98
CA LYS A 287 -6.09 -0.95 3.59
C LYS A 287 -7.35 -0.97 4.45
N PHE A 288 -7.67 -2.08 5.08
CA PHE A 288 -8.99 -2.36 5.62
C PHE A 288 -8.90 -2.74 7.09
N HIS A 289 -8.14 -1.97 7.87
CA HIS A 289 -8.01 -2.11 9.32
C HIS A 289 -9.39 -2.27 9.97
N TRP A 290 -9.54 -3.28 10.84
CA TRP A 290 -10.77 -3.58 11.60
C TRP A 290 -11.98 -4.05 10.79
N THR A 291 -11.87 -4.13 9.46
CA THR A 291 -12.94 -4.67 8.60
C THR A 291 -12.52 -5.96 7.93
N LYS A 292 -11.35 -5.99 7.29
CA LYS A 292 -10.75 -7.19 6.71
C LYS A 292 -9.41 -7.53 7.37
N ASP A 293 -8.66 -6.51 7.75
CA ASP A 293 -7.36 -6.69 8.37
C ASP A 293 -7.51 -6.79 9.89
N THR A 294 -6.91 -7.84 10.46
CA THR A 294 -6.83 -8.00 11.91
C THR A 294 -5.64 -7.22 12.43
N ILE A 295 -5.90 -6.31 13.38
CA ILE A 295 -4.86 -5.47 13.99
C ILE A 295 -4.62 -5.97 15.41
N THR A 296 -3.49 -6.67 15.61
CA THR A 296 -3.14 -7.28 16.90
C THR A 296 -2.10 -6.48 17.68
N ASP A 297 -1.44 -5.53 17.03
CA ASP A 297 -0.30 -4.77 17.53
C ASP A 297 -0.66 -3.30 17.81
N SER A 298 -1.96 -2.97 17.87
CA SER A 298 -2.40 -1.59 18.04
C SER A 298 -2.00 -1.03 19.40
N VAL A 299 -1.32 0.11 19.42
CA VAL A 299 -1.02 0.87 20.63
C VAL A 299 -1.92 2.10 20.67
N GLN A 300 -2.65 2.29 21.77
CA GLN A 300 -3.47 3.48 21.99
C GLN A 300 -2.63 4.64 22.53
N LEU A 301 -3.09 5.86 22.27
CA LEU A 301 -2.50 7.06 22.85
C LEU A 301 -2.99 7.23 24.29
N ILE A 302 -2.09 7.66 25.17
CA ILE A 302 -2.38 7.93 26.58
C ILE A 302 -2.25 9.43 26.83
N GLU A 303 -3.25 10.01 27.48
CA GLU A 303 -3.21 11.41 27.91
C GLU A 303 -2.08 11.63 28.93
N THR A 304 -1.36 12.73 28.80
CA THR A 304 -0.28 13.10 29.73
C THR A 304 -0.81 13.97 30.86
N GLU A 305 0.02 14.22 31.89
CA GLU A 305 -0.32 15.12 33.01
C GLU A 305 -0.65 16.55 32.56
N HIS A 306 -0.15 16.96 31.39
CA HIS A 306 -0.51 18.22 30.77
C HIS A 306 -1.78 18.05 29.94
N GLU A 307 -2.85 18.75 30.33
CA GLU A 307 -4.07 18.85 29.53
C GLU A 307 -3.71 19.21 28.08
N ASN A 308 -4.32 18.51 27.12
CA ASN A 308 -4.08 18.67 25.69
C ASN A 308 -2.76 18.07 25.14
N SER A 309 -2.20 17.07 25.80
CA SER A 309 -1.12 16.28 25.23
C SER A 309 -1.33 14.78 25.40
N TRP A 310 -1.00 14.04 24.34
CA TRP A 310 -1.13 12.59 24.25
C TRP A 310 0.20 11.98 23.84
N LYS A 311 0.44 10.77 24.30
CA LYS A 311 1.70 10.07 24.07
C LYS A 311 1.47 8.61 23.73
N PHE A 312 2.30 8.06 22.86
CA PHE A 312 2.42 6.62 22.70
C PHE A 312 3.89 6.18 22.77
N ARG A 313 4.08 4.88 23.05
CA ARG A 313 5.37 4.20 23.02
C ARG A 313 5.19 2.94 22.17
N TYR A 314 5.94 2.81 21.08
CA TYR A 314 5.83 1.66 20.19
C TYR A 314 7.14 0.85 20.22
N PRO A 315 7.14 -0.41 20.71
CA PRO A 315 8.34 -1.22 20.84
C PRO A 315 8.90 -1.62 19.47
N LEU A 316 10.23 -1.58 19.33
CA LEU A 316 10.91 -1.90 18.06
C LEU A 316 11.39 -3.35 17.96
N ILE A 317 11.16 -4.17 18.99
CA ILE A 317 11.64 -5.56 19.07
C ILE A 317 11.28 -6.43 17.85
N ASN A 318 10.16 -6.14 17.19
CA ASN A 318 9.70 -6.90 16.02
C ASN A 318 10.23 -6.39 14.67
N PHE A 319 11.20 -5.47 14.67
CA PHE A 319 11.80 -4.88 13.47
C PHE A 319 13.31 -5.10 13.36
N HIS A 320 13.92 -5.79 14.33
CA HIS A 320 15.34 -6.06 14.28
C HIS A 320 15.64 -7.22 13.32
N THR A 321 16.72 -7.10 12.58
CA THR A 321 17.32 -8.16 11.78
C THR A 321 18.83 -7.96 11.88
N ASP A 322 19.49 -8.90 12.57
CA ASP A 322 20.90 -8.78 12.95
C ASP A 322 21.16 -7.43 13.68
N ASN A 323 22.06 -6.62 13.13
CA ASN A 323 22.46 -5.33 13.68
C ASN A 323 21.61 -4.15 13.18
N HIS A 324 20.51 -4.40 12.45
CA HIS A 324 19.68 -3.36 11.87
C HIS A 324 18.27 -3.39 12.44
N ILE A 325 17.73 -2.21 12.76
CA ILE A 325 16.33 -2.03 13.16
C ILE A 325 15.71 -1.05 12.19
N MET A 326 14.87 -1.57 11.29
CA MET A 326 14.27 -0.76 10.23
C MET A 326 12.79 -1.08 10.09
N GLY A 327 11.98 -0.05 9.92
CA GLY A 327 10.55 -0.25 9.76
C GLY A 327 9.76 1.05 9.67
N ILE A 328 8.44 0.86 9.55
CA ILE A 328 7.45 1.94 9.53
C ILE A 328 6.36 1.58 10.52
N ILE A 329 5.96 2.55 11.33
CA ILE A 329 4.74 2.50 12.14
C ILE A 329 3.81 3.63 11.74
N TYR A 330 2.52 3.38 11.83
CA TYR A 330 1.47 4.22 11.29
C TYR A 330 0.60 4.78 12.41
N LEU A 331 0.38 6.10 12.41
CA LEU A 331 -0.68 6.73 13.21
C LEU A 331 -1.98 6.70 12.42
N CYS A 332 -2.99 6.05 12.98
CA CYS A 332 -4.27 5.81 12.33
C CYS A 332 -5.45 6.31 13.18
N GLU A 333 -6.57 6.58 12.52
CA GLU A 333 -7.85 6.94 13.13
C GLU A 333 -8.90 5.89 12.79
N LYS A 334 -9.65 5.41 13.79
CA LYS A 334 -10.85 4.59 13.59
C LYS A 334 -11.96 5.45 12.96
N ARG A 335 -12.44 5.04 11.79
CA ARG A 335 -13.53 5.71 11.07
C ARG A 335 -14.86 5.05 11.34
N LYS A 336 -15.86 5.88 11.64
CA LYS A 336 -17.24 5.45 11.84
C LYS A 336 -18.12 5.92 10.69
N SER A 337 -19.17 5.19 10.39
CA SER A 337 -20.26 5.63 9.51
C SER A 337 -21.13 6.68 10.21
N ASP A 338 -22.05 7.30 9.47
CA ASP A 338 -23.03 8.26 9.99
C ASP A 338 -23.98 7.61 11.02
N LYS A 339 -24.09 6.28 11.00
CA LYS A 339 -24.83 5.48 11.99
C LYS A 339 -24.00 5.12 13.23
N GLY A 340 -22.71 5.47 13.25
CA GLY A 340 -21.78 5.19 14.33
C GLY A 340 -21.00 3.88 14.21
N ASP A 341 -21.26 3.05 13.19
CA ASP A 341 -20.60 1.76 12.99
C ASP A 341 -19.14 1.93 12.56
N LEU A 342 -18.23 1.13 13.11
CA LEU A 342 -16.82 1.12 12.67
C LEU A 342 -16.72 0.61 11.23
N ILE A 343 -16.23 1.46 10.33
CA ILE A 343 -16.07 1.15 8.89
C ILE A 343 -14.61 0.94 8.48
N GLY A 344 -13.65 1.23 9.36
CA GLY A 344 -12.25 0.90 9.14
C GLY A 344 -11.27 1.81 9.89
N GLY A 345 -10.01 1.77 9.47
CA GLY A 345 -8.97 2.69 9.91
C GLY A 345 -8.48 3.56 8.76
N ARG A 346 -8.16 4.83 9.04
CA ARG A 346 -7.53 5.77 8.10
C ARG A 346 -6.13 6.12 8.57
N PHE A 347 -5.17 6.18 7.66
CA PHE A 347 -3.79 6.60 7.94
C PHE A 347 -3.67 8.13 7.97
N HIS A 348 -2.93 8.65 8.94
CA HIS A 348 -2.66 10.09 9.10
C HIS A 348 -1.17 10.40 8.91
N TYR A 349 -0.32 9.70 9.65
CA TYR A 349 1.14 9.86 9.62
C TYR A 349 1.84 8.52 9.65
N ALA A 350 3.07 8.48 9.15
CA ALA A 350 3.99 7.38 9.34
C ALA A 350 5.25 7.87 10.03
N PHE A 351 5.79 7.03 10.90
CA PHE A 351 7.11 7.18 11.50
C PHE A 351 7.98 6.07 10.95
N GLN A 352 9.00 6.47 10.19
CA GLN A 352 9.97 5.55 9.63
C GLN A 352 11.28 5.68 10.41
N PHE A 353 11.93 4.55 10.62
CA PHE A 353 13.20 4.47 11.30
C PHE A 353 14.13 3.53 10.55
N ASN A 354 15.40 3.89 10.51
CA ASN A 354 16.48 3.07 10.02
C ASN A 354 17.64 3.24 11.00
N LEU A 355 17.87 2.24 11.84
CA LEU A 355 18.86 2.27 12.91
C LEU A 355 19.86 1.14 12.67
N GLU A 356 21.14 1.48 12.73
CA GLU A 356 22.24 0.53 12.61
C GLU A 356 22.99 0.51 13.94
N ILE A 357 23.20 -0.69 14.48
CA ILE A 357 23.87 -0.92 15.75
C ILE A 357 25.27 -1.48 15.48
N ASN A 358 26.28 -0.69 15.84
CA ASN A 358 27.69 -1.03 15.71
C ASN A 358 28.30 -1.10 17.12
N ASP A 359 28.79 -2.29 17.51
CA ASP A 359 29.42 -2.53 18.81
C ASP A 359 28.58 -1.97 19.99
N ASP A 360 27.29 -2.33 20.02
CA ASP A 360 26.30 -1.88 21.01
C ASP A 360 26.03 -0.36 21.04
N THR A 361 26.43 0.39 20.02
CA THR A 361 26.13 1.83 19.85
C THR A 361 25.42 2.10 18.53
N LEU A 362 24.77 3.25 18.39
CA LEU A 362 24.04 3.58 17.17
C LEU A 362 24.94 4.32 16.17
N ASP A 363 24.92 3.88 14.92
CA ASP A 363 25.60 4.59 13.84
C ASP A 363 25.06 6.02 13.71
N SER A 364 25.95 6.98 13.41
CA SER A 364 25.59 8.39 13.19
C SER A 364 24.56 8.63 12.07
N MET A 365 24.42 7.69 11.15
CA MET A 365 23.45 7.71 10.06
C MET A 365 22.08 7.14 10.46
N SER A 366 21.98 6.55 11.66
CA SER A 366 20.72 6.08 12.22
C SER A 366 19.73 7.23 12.33
N ASN A 367 18.51 7.03 11.84
CA ASN A 367 17.55 8.10 11.69
C ASN A 367 16.13 7.67 12.04
N VAL A 368 15.38 8.58 12.65
CA VAL A 368 13.94 8.47 12.88
C VAL A 368 13.27 9.72 12.33
N TRP A 369 12.27 9.56 11.48
CA TRP A 369 11.53 10.68 10.91
C TRP A 369 10.04 10.37 10.79
N MET A 370 9.26 11.44 10.70
CA MET A 370 7.83 11.38 10.42
C MET A 370 7.55 11.95 9.03
N GLY A 371 6.54 11.42 8.37
CA GLY A 371 5.91 12.10 7.25
C GLY A 371 4.40 11.87 7.23
N PRO A 372 3.68 12.69 6.47
CA PRO A 372 2.25 12.54 6.38
C PRO A 372 1.88 11.39 5.45
N LEU A 373 0.70 10.81 5.69
CA LEU A 373 0.07 9.83 4.82
C LEU A 373 -1.33 10.23 4.39
N TYR A 374 -1.85 11.34 4.90
CA TYR A 374 -3.20 11.80 4.60
C TYR A 374 -3.17 12.98 3.64
N ARG A 375 -3.87 12.86 2.51
CA ARG A 375 -4.22 14.00 1.67
C ARG A 375 -5.66 13.87 1.19
N LYS A 376 -6.52 14.80 1.59
CA LYS A 376 -7.90 14.88 1.09
C LYS A 376 -7.88 15.43 -0.34
N ARG A 377 -8.72 14.92 -1.24
CA ARG A 377 -8.86 15.47 -2.61
C ARG A 377 -9.18 16.97 -2.63
N SER A 378 -9.88 17.50 -1.62
CA SER A 378 -10.17 18.94 -1.49
C SER A 378 -8.93 19.79 -1.21
N LEU A 379 -7.83 19.21 -0.69
CA LEU A 379 -6.55 19.91 -0.52
C LEU A 379 -5.90 20.31 -1.85
N ARG A 380 -6.36 19.75 -2.98
CA ARG A 380 -5.89 20.15 -4.32
C ARG A 380 -6.45 21.49 -4.79
N ILE A 381 -7.52 22.00 -4.17
CA ILE A 381 -8.14 23.27 -4.58
C ILE A 381 -7.31 24.48 -4.11
N TRP A 382 -6.52 24.31 -3.04
CA TRP A 382 -5.70 25.39 -2.46
C TRP A 382 -4.19 25.06 -2.37
N GLU A 383 -3.75 23.90 -2.89
CA GLU A 383 -2.37 23.39 -2.83
C GLU A 383 -1.60 23.86 -1.58
N ILE A 384 -2.04 23.42 -0.39
CA ILE A 384 -1.33 23.76 0.84
C ILE A 384 0.12 23.27 0.72
N PRO A 385 1.12 24.16 0.80
CA PRO A 385 2.52 23.76 0.74
C PRO A 385 2.83 22.76 1.86
N GLU A 386 3.60 21.71 1.56
CA GLU A 386 3.92 20.67 2.54
C GLU A 386 4.56 21.26 3.80
N ASN A 387 5.46 22.24 3.65
CA ASN A 387 6.11 22.96 4.75
C ASN A 387 5.18 23.87 5.58
N GLU A 388 3.96 24.16 5.11
CA GLU A 388 2.93 24.82 5.92
C GLU A 388 1.95 23.84 6.57
N TRP A 389 2.03 22.57 6.18
CA TRP A 389 1.13 21.54 6.67
C TRP A 389 1.81 20.57 7.63
N LEU A 390 3.02 20.12 7.30
CA LEU A 390 3.91 19.40 8.20
C LEU A 390 5.36 19.83 7.99
N SER A 391 5.98 20.39 9.02
CA SER A 391 7.32 20.96 8.91
C SER A 391 8.21 20.65 10.10
N PRO A 392 9.52 20.38 9.90
CA PRO A 392 10.49 20.37 10.98
C PRO A 392 10.86 21.79 11.47
N ILE A 393 10.43 22.82 10.75
CA ILE A 393 10.62 24.23 11.10
C ILE A 393 9.33 24.77 11.72
N PRO A 394 9.38 25.56 12.81
CA PRO A 394 8.18 26.11 13.44
C PRO A 394 7.24 26.81 12.46
N ILE A 395 5.98 26.36 12.45
CA ILE A 395 4.86 27.04 11.79
C ILE A 395 4.32 28.12 12.75
N PRO A 396 3.85 29.28 12.26
CA PRO A 396 3.30 30.35 13.11
C PRO A 396 2.21 29.83 14.05
N GLU A 397 2.28 30.19 15.33
CA GLU A 397 1.23 29.87 16.30
C GLU A 397 0.07 30.88 16.22
N ASN A 398 -1.15 30.44 16.56
CA ASN A 398 -2.28 31.36 16.73
C ASN A 398 -2.09 32.26 17.97
N GLN A 399 -1.71 33.51 17.72
CA GLN A 399 -1.38 34.54 18.72
C GLN A 399 -2.61 35.20 19.38
N SER A 400 -3.83 34.67 19.19
CA SER A 400 -5.02 35.24 19.82
C SER A 400 -4.88 35.29 21.34
N LYS A 401 -5.02 36.49 21.93
CA LYS A 401 -4.92 36.69 23.39
C LYS A 401 -6.12 36.11 24.15
N THR A 402 -7.24 35.92 23.46
CA THR A 402 -8.44 35.25 23.97
C THR A 402 -8.61 33.91 23.28
N PRO A 403 -9.05 32.85 24.00
CA PRO A 403 -9.38 31.58 23.38
C PRO A 403 -10.40 31.78 22.26
N VAL A 404 -9.99 31.48 21.03
CA VAL A 404 -10.90 31.51 19.88
C VAL A 404 -11.87 30.36 20.07
N ARG A 405 -13.17 30.65 20.22
CA ARG A 405 -14.25 29.64 20.35
C ARG A 405 -15.13 29.53 19.11
N ASP A 406 -14.96 30.44 18.16
CA ASP A 406 -15.72 30.45 16.92
C ASP A 406 -15.35 29.22 16.07
N SER A 407 -16.33 28.34 15.86
CA SER A 407 -16.16 27.10 15.09
C SER A 407 -15.83 27.35 13.62
N THR A 408 -16.22 28.50 13.07
CA THR A 408 -15.90 28.90 11.69
C THR A 408 -14.45 29.32 11.60
N LEU A 409 -13.97 30.19 12.49
CA LEU A 409 -12.56 30.65 12.50
C LEU A 409 -11.56 29.50 12.72
N LEU A 410 -12.01 28.43 13.37
CA LEU A 410 -11.24 27.23 13.70
C LEU A 410 -11.43 26.07 12.71
N GLY A 411 -12.25 26.24 11.65
CA GLY A 411 -12.48 25.19 10.65
C GLY A 411 -13.32 24.00 11.13
N ILE A 412 -13.95 24.06 12.30
CA ILE A 412 -14.78 22.98 12.84
C ILE A 412 -16.04 22.82 11.98
N LYS A 413 -16.65 23.92 11.56
CA LYS A 413 -17.86 23.90 10.74
C LYS A 413 -17.61 23.25 9.37
N ASP A 414 -16.55 23.69 8.69
CA ASP A 414 -16.14 23.13 7.39
C ASP A 414 -15.78 21.64 7.53
N TYR A 415 -15.16 21.23 8.64
CA TYR A 415 -14.94 19.82 8.93
C TYR A 415 -16.26 19.05 9.07
N GLU A 416 -17.21 19.52 9.88
CA GLU A 416 -18.48 18.84 10.11
C GLU A 416 -19.31 18.71 8.82
N ASP A 417 -19.37 19.78 8.02
CA ASP A 417 -20.11 19.83 6.75
C ASP A 417 -19.51 18.91 5.67
N ASN A 418 -18.22 18.55 5.78
CA ASN A 418 -17.52 17.71 4.81
C ASN A 418 -17.18 16.29 5.32
N THR A 419 -17.59 15.96 6.54
CA THR A 419 -17.30 14.66 7.18
C THR A 419 -18.56 13.88 7.53
N ASN A 420 -19.67 14.58 7.78
CA ASN A 420 -21.04 14.06 7.71
C ASN A 420 -21.58 14.20 6.28
#